data_AF-A0A2G2MZZ1-F1
#
_entry.id   AF-A0A2G2MZZ1-F1
#
_cell.length_a   1.000
_cell.length_b   1.000
_cell.length_c   1.000
_cell.angle_alpha   90.00
_cell.angle_beta   90.00
_cell.angle_gamma   90.00
#
_symmetry.space_group_name_H-M   'P 1'
#
loop_
_entity.id
_entity.type
_entity.pdbx_description
1 polymer ?
#
loop_
_entity_poly.entity_id
_entity_poly.type
_entity_poly.pdbx_seq_one_letter_code
_entity_poly.pdbx_strand_id
1 'polypeptide(L)'
;MIPQFGLAEMLIIAVLALVVVGPKDLPKMMRTAGRFIARIKSMGQEFKDAFNQIGEDEELANLRSEIDELKAMGQMSNLSDEAFEEDMRALDRDLRKDETPKADDDSQA
;
A
#
# COMPACT_ATOMS: atom_id res chain seq x y z
N MET A 1 1.39 -8.99 -23.01
CA MET A 1 1.12 -9.51 -21.66
C MET A 1 1.40 -8.40 -20.69
N ILE A 2 0.36 -7.85 -20.05
CA ILE A 2 0.53 -6.86 -18.99
C ILE A 2 0.86 -7.65 -17.72
N PRO A 3 1.97 -7.37 -17.03
CA PRO A 3 2.29 -8.07 -15.80
C PRO A 3 1.17 -7.81 -14.80
N GLN A 4 0.65 -8.88 -14.23
CA GLN A 4 -0.38 -8.82 -13.21
C GLN A 4 0.33 -8.29 -11.96
N PHE A 5 -0.22 -7.31 -11.25
CA PHE A 5 0.38 -6.81 -10.01
C PHE A 5 0.10 -7.79 -8.85
N GLY A 6 0.36 -9.08 -9.08
CA GLY A 6 0.13 -10.14 -8.13
C GLY A 6 1.29 -10.29 -7.16
N LEU A 7 1.06 -11.07 -6.10
CA LEU A 7 2.09 -11.38 -5.11
C LEU A 7 3.29 -12.12 -5.73
N ALA A 8 3.07 -12.91 -6.78
CA ALA A 8 4.13 -13.61 -7.49
C ALA A 8 5.12 -12.64 -8.13
N GLU A 9 4.65 -11.61 -8.83
CA GLU A 9 5.47 -10.57 -9.44
C GLU A 9 6.18 -9.72 -8.39
N MET A 10 5.50 -9.38 -7.30
CA MET A 10 6.13 -8.69 -6.17
C MET A 10 7.28 -9.51 -5.57
N LEU A 11 7.13 -10.84 -5.48
CA LEU A 11 8.18 -11.74 -4.99
C LEU A 11 9.39 -11.75 -5.94
N ILE A 12 9.16 -11.78 -7.26
CA ILE A 12 10.22 -11.71 -8.27
C ILE A 12 10.99 -10.39 -8.15
N ILE A 13 10.29 -9.26 -8.02
CA ILE A 13 10.92 -7.95 -7.84
C ILE A 13 11.69 -7.89 -6.52
N ALA A 14 11.15 -8.44 -5.44
CA ALA A 14 11.84 -8.51 -4.15
C ALA A 14 13.16 -9.30 -4.25
N VAL A 15 13.15 -10.45 -4.94
CA VAL A 15 14.37 -11.23 -5.18
C VAL A 15 15.38 -10.45 -6.03
N LEU A 16 14.95 -9.81 -7.11
CA LEU A 16 15.82 -8.98 -7.95
C LEU A 16 16.44 -7.83 -7.15
N ALA A 17 15.64 -7.16 -6.32
CA ALA A 17 16.12 -6.09 -5.46
C ALA A 17 17.18 -6.58 -4.47
N LEU A 18 17.01 -7.78 -3.89
CA LEU A 18 18.02 -8.41 -3.02
C LEU A 18 19.32 -8.73 -3.76
N VAL A 19 19.26 -9.15 -5.02
CA VAL A 19 20.46 -9.46 -5.83
C VAL A 19 21.19 -8.19 -6.25
N VAL A 20 20.46 -7.17 -6.71
CA VAL A 20 21.05 -5.93 -7.23
C VAL A 20 21.62 -5.05 -6.12
N VAL A 21 20.86 -4.88 -5.04
CA VAL A 21 21.23 -4.00 -3.92
C VAL A 21 22.01 -4.76 -2.85
N GLY A 22 21.70 -6.03 -2.65
CA GLY A 22 22.23 -6.85 -1.57
C GLY A 22 21.24 -6.97 -0.39
N PRO A 23 21.14 -8.14 0.26
CA PRO A 23 20.15 -8.41 1.31
C PRO A 23 20.38 -7.60 2.59
N LYS A 24 21.60 -7.10 2.82
CA LYS A 24 21.95 -6.28 4.00
C LYS A 24 21.75 -4.79 3.74
N ASP A 25 21.87 -4.35 2.50
CA ASP A 25 21.82 -2.93 2.14
C ASP A 25 20.40 -2.46 1.83
N LEU A 26 19.56 -3.34 1.26
CA LEU A 26 18.13 -3.07 1.05
C LEU A 26 17.40 -2.60 2.33
N PRO A 27 17.48 -3.29 3.50
CA PRO A 27 16.83 -2.82 4.72
C PRO A 27 17.42 -1.52 5.27
N LYS A 28 18.69 -1.22 5.00
CA LYS A 28 19.35 0.03 5.41
C LYS A 28 18.89 1.20 4.52
N MET A 29 18.72 0.96 3.22
CA MET A 29 18.17 1.92 2.26
C MET A 29 16.70 2.19 2.52
N MET A 30 15.87 1.17 2.78
CA MET A 30 14.46 1.34 3.13
C MET A 30 14.28 2.18 4.38
N ARG A 31 15.11 1.99 5.41
CA ARG A 31 15.12 2.86 6.62
C ARG A 31 15.44 4.32 6.29
N THR A 32 16.33 4.55 5.35
CA THR A 32 16.76 5.91 4.95
C THR A 32 15.69 6.58 4.10
N ALA A 33 15.17 5.89 3.10
CA ALA A 33 14.04 6.33 2.29
C ALA A 33 12.80 6.59 3.15
N GLY A 34 12.49 5.69 4.09
CA GLY A 34 11.37 5.85 5.01
C GLY A 34 11.49 7.11 5.88
N ARG A 35 12.68 7.40 6.42
CA ARG A 35 12.92 8.66 7.16
C ARG A 35 12.78 9.90 6.26
N PHE A 36 13.24 9.81 5.02
CA PHE A 36 13.11 10.91 4.05
C PHE A 36 11.65 11.19 3.70
N ILE A 37 10.87 10.15 3.39
CA ILE A 37 9.44 10.23 3.13
C ILE A 37 8.70 10.74 4.37
N ALA A 38 9.05 10.26 5.58
CA ALA A 38 8.45 10.73 6.83
C ALA A 38 8.67 12.23 7.05
N ARG A 39 9.85 12.74 6.69
CA ARG A 39 10.17 14.17 6.76
C ARG A 39 9.37 14.98 5.73
N ILE A 40 9.22 14.47 4.51
CA ILE A 40 8.36 15.12 3.51
C ILE A 40 6.90 15.14 3.99
N LYS A 41 6.41 14.04 4.57
CA LYS A 41 5.06 13.95 5.14
C LYS A 41 4.84 14.96 6.25
N SER A 42 5.78 15.10 7.19
CA SER A 42 5.67 16.08 8.27
C SER A 42 5.65 17.51 7.75
N MET A 43 6.51 17.83 6.78
CA MET A 43 6.51 19.13 6.10
C MET A 43 5.16 19.39 5.41
N GLY A 44 4.60 18.41 4.71
CA GLY A 44 3.27 18.54 4.08
C GLY A 44 2.14 18.80 5.08
N GLN A 45 2.23 18.26 6.30
CA GLN A 45 1.28 18.57 7.38
C GLN A 45 1.43 20.02 7.84
N GLU A 46 2.66 20.51 8.04
CA GLU A 46 2.92 21.91 8.38
C GLU A 46 2.42 22.88 7.28
N PHE A 47 2.60 22.53 5.99
CA PHE A 47 2.05 23.31 4.88
C PHE A 47 0.52 23.32 4.91
N LYS A 48 -0.11 22.17 5.09
CA LYS A 48 -1.58 22.07 5.20
C LYS A 48 -2.10 22.97 6.33
N ASP A 49 -1.42 22.96 7.47
CA ASP A 49 -1.79 23.77 8.63
C ASP A 49 -1.58 25.27 8.36
N ALA A 50 -0.49 25.66 7.70
CA ALA A 50 -0.26 27.04 7.26
C ALA A 50 -1.32 27.51 6.24
N PHE A 51 -1.68 26.67 5.26
CA PHE A 51 -2.78 26.96 4.32
C PHE A 51 -4.15 27.02 4.99
N ASN A 52 -4.38 26.32 6.11
CA ASN A 52 -5.61 26.45 6.89
C ASN A 52 -5.65 27.79 7.64
N GLN A 53 -4.50 28.30 8.07
CA GLN A 53 -4.40 29.53 8.86
C GLN A 53 -4.52 30.81 8.00
N ILE A 54 -4.17 30.74 6.71
CA ILE A 54 -4.33 31.84 5.74
C ILE A 54 -5.76 31.86 5.14
N GLY A 55 -6.60 30.88 5.47
CA GLY A 55 -7.91 30.59 4.85
C GLY A 55 -9.03 31.62 5.01
N GLU A 56 -8.75 32.88 5.32
CA GLU A 56 -9.70 33.99 5.11
C GLU A 56 -9.59 34.60 3.69
N ASP A 57 -8.56 34.24 2.92
CA ASP A 57 -8.42 34.68 1.52
C ASP A 57 -9.25 33.80 0.55
N GLU A 58 -10.12 34.44 -0.23
CA GLU A 58 -11.12 33.83 -1.15
C GLU A 58 -10.48 32.92 -2.22
N GLU A 59 -9.21 33.13 -2.58
CA GLU A 59 -8.46 32.29 -3.52
C GLU A 59 -8.11 30.90 -2.98
N LEU A 60 -7.77 30.77 -1.69
CA LEU A 60 -7.40 29.48 -1.09
C LEU A 60 -8.61 28.56 -0.91
N ALA A 61 -9.81 29.12 -0.76
CA ALA A 61 -11.06 28.37 -0.71
C ALA A 61 -11.36 27.69 -2.06
N ASN A 62 -11.18 28.40 -3.17
CA ASN A 62 -11.38 27.85 -4.51
C ASN A 62 -10.37 26.73 -4.84
N LEU A 63 -9.10 26.89 -4.48
CA LEU A 63 -8.09 25.83 -4.66
C LEU A 63 -8.42 24.57 -3.86
N ARG A 64 -8.98 24.70 -2.64
CA ARG A 64 -9.43 23.55 -1.85
C ARG A 64 -10.57 22.80 -2.53
N SER A 65 -11.56 23.51 -3.04
CA SER A 65 -12.68 22.91 -3.78
C SER A 65 -12.22 22.16 -5.03
N GLU A 66 -11.27 22.72 -5.79
CA GLU A 66 -10.73 22.07 -6.99
C GLU A 66 -9.88 20.83 -6.64
N ILE A 67 -9.10 20.87 -5.56
CA ILE A 67 -8.37 19.70 -5.04
C ILE A 67 -9.34 18.62 -4.54
N ASP A 68 -10.41 19.00 -3.86
CA ASP A 68 -11.43 18.07 -3.38
C ASP A 68 -12.20 17.43 -4.54
N GLU A 69 -12.51 18.18 -5.61
CA GLU A 69 -13.08 17.63 -6.86
C GLU A 69 -12.11 16.70 -7.59
N LEU A 70 -10.83 17.06 -7.70
CA LEU A 70 -9.79 16.20 -8.27
C LEU A 70 -9.61 14.92 -7.46
N LYS A 71 -9.71 15.01 -6.13
CA LYS A 71 -9.68 13.86 -5.22
C LYS A 71 -10.94 13.00 -5.33
N ALA A 72 -12.10 13.61 -5.58
CA ALA A 72 -13.35 12.90 -5.84
C ALA A 72 -13.38 12.22 -7.22
N MET A 73 -12.77 12.82 -8.23
CA MET A 73 -12.54 12.20 -9.55
C MET A 73 -11.44 11.13 -9.50
N GLY A 74 -10.46 11.30 -8.60
CA GLY A 74 -9.38 10.38 -8.31
C GLY A 74 -9.84 9.23 -7.42
N GLN A 75 -10.46 8.24 -8.07
CA GLN A 75 -10.92 6.91 -7.69
C GLN A 75 -10.05 6.05 -6.73
N MET A 76 -9.18 6.60 -5.90
CA MET A 76 -8.18 5.87 -5.12
C MET A 76 -8.68 5.45 -3.72
N SER A 77 -9.74 6.07 -3.19
CA SER A 77 -10.33 5.69 -1.90
C SER A 77 -11.24 4.47 -1.97
N ASN A 78 -11.81 4.18 -3.14
CA ASN A 78 -12.74 3.06 -3.31
C ASN A 78 -12.04 1.81 -3.90
N LEU A 79 -10.85 1.98 -4.48
CA LEU A 79 -10.07 0.88 -5.05
C LEU A 79 -9.13 0.20 -4.03
N SER A 80 -8.85 0.83 -2.89
CA SER A 80 -7.89 0.33 -1.90
C SER A 80 -8.45 -0.73 -0.96
N ASP A 81 -9.74 -0.68 -0.65
CA ASP A 81 -10.32 -1.54 0.39
C ASP A 81 -10.90 -2.82 -0.23
N GLU A 82 -11.64 -2.70 -1.34
CA GLU A 82 -12.29 -3.83 -2.00
C GLU A 82 -11.31 -4.75 -2.73
N ALA A 83 -10.37 -4.18 -3.49
CA ALA A 83 -9.37 -4.96 -4.23
C ALA A 83 -8.37 -5.66 -3.29
N PHE A 84 -8.07 -5.03 -2.16
CA PHE A 84 -7.15 -5.57 -1.15
C PHE A 84 -7.83 -6.67 -0.31
N GLU A 85 -9.12 -6.54 -0.02
CA GLU A 85 -9.91 -7.62 0.58
C GLU A 85 -10.03 -8.83 -0.36
N GLU A 86 -10.21 -8.62 -1.67
CA GLU A 86 -10.30 -9.71 -2.64
C GLU A 86 -8.98 -10.48 -2.77
N ASP A 87 -7.85 -9.77 -2.86
CA ASP A 87 -6.51 -10.36 -2.85
C ASP A 87 -6.23 -11.14 -1.56
N MET A 88 -6.62 -10.60 -0.40
CA MET A 88 -6.49 -11.31 0.90
C MET A 88 -7.33 -12.59 0.96
N ARG A 89 -8.56 -12.58 0.41
CA ARG A 89 -9.43 -13.77 0.36
C ARG A 89 -8.96 -14.80 -0.66
N ALA A 90 -8.33 -14.38 -1.74
CA ALA A 90 -7.68 -15.29 -2.69
C ALA A 90 -6.48 -15.98 -2.02
N LEU A 91 -5.70 -15.22 -1.27
CA LEU A 91 -4.55 -15.75 -0.53
C LEU A 91 -4.92 -16.73 0.58
N ASP A 92 -5.98 -16.43 1.34
CA ASP A 92 -6.49 -17.33 2.38
C ASP A 92 -6.96 -18.68 1.79
N ARG A 93 -7.57 -18.65 0.60
CA ARG A 93 -7.98 -19.87 -0.11
C ARG A 93 -6.81 -20.70 -0.61
N ASP A 94 -5.75 -20.07 -1.13
CA ASP A 94 -4.57 -20.77 -1.62
C ASP A 94 -3.73 -21.32 -0.45
N LEU A 95 -3.58 -20.57 0.65
CA LEU A 95 -2.91 -21.05 1.86
C LEU A 95 -3.64 -22.24 2.51
N ARG A 96 -4.98 -22.18 2.57
CA ARG A 96 -5.82 -23.26 3.10
C ARG A 96 -5.86 -24.51 2.20
N LYS A 97 -5.38 -24.41 0.96
CA LYS A 97 -5.31 -25.52 0.01
C LYS A 97 -4.03 -26.33 0.17
N ASP A 98 -2.98 -25.75 0.75
CA ASP A 98 -1.66 -26.40 0.93
C ASP A 98 -1.40 -26.94 2.36
N GLU A 99 -2.19 -26.56 3.38
CA GLU A 99 -2.18 -27.25 4.67
C GLU A 99 -3.12 -28.46 4.67
N THR A 100 -2.64 -29.57 4.13
CA THR A 100 -3.06 -30.89 4.62
C THR A 100 -2.01 -31.40 5.60
N PRO A 101 -2.40 -31.67 6.85
CA PRO A 101 -1.92 -32.86 7.52
C PRO A 101 -3.08 -33.79 7.88
N LYS A 102 -3.02 -35.00 7.31
CA LYS A 102 -3.69 -36.21 7.80
C LYS A 102 -3.52 -36.37 9.32
N ALA A 103 -4.60 -36.72 10.02
CA ALA A 103 -4.72 -37.83 10.97
C ALA A 103 -6.13 -37.79 11.58
N ASP A 104 -6.48 -38.78 12.38
CA ASP A 104 -7.76 -38.97 13.10
C ASP A 104 -8.72 -39.91 12.33
N ASP A 105 -8.15 -41.09 12.06
CA ASP A 105 -8.78 -42.37 12.39
C ASP A 105 -9.58 -42.26 13.69
N ASP A 106 -10.91 -42.40 13.64
CA ASP A 106 -11.67 -43.21 14.60
C ASP A 106 -13.18 -43.18 14.35
N SER A 107 -13.76 -44.39 14.35
CA SER A 107 -15.15 -44.73 14.73
C SER A 107 -16.27 -44.20 13.80
N GLN A 108 -17.07 -45.02 13.14
CA GLN A 108 -18.01 -46.02 13.69
C GLN A 108 -18.37 -46.98 12.52
N ALA A 109 -18.29 -48.31 12.65
CA ALA A 109 -19.17 -49.21 13.42
C ALA A 109 -20.65 -49.09 13.01
#